data_AF-A0A1X0NH00-F1
#
_entry.id   AF-A0A1X0NH00-F1
#
_cell.length_a   1.000
_cell.length_b   1.000
_cell.length_c   1.000
_cell.angle_alpha   90.00
_cell.angle_beta   90.00
_cell.angle_gamma   90.00
#
_symmetry.space_group_name_H-M   'P 1'
#
loop_
_entity.id
_entity.type
_entity.pdbx_description
1 polymer ?
#
loop_
_entity_poly.entity_id
_entity_poly.type
_entity_poly.pdbx_seq_one_letter_code
_entity_poly.pdbx_strand_id
1 'polypeptide(L)'
;MTTMLKQMRRIVYLLVLLQCCVCVAFAEESSSNGVSEAERLPKEWVNKAREMLNLAYNVTAGGEGCLNVWERVVKENEETVSRAHDGVKNITDLVKEIRVKMISDYPEDGSRDKEIMLNMTEEDFSVEDAIELLKKMEKALEGNEPPVASAEALEKMDRATHVCVNALNSIEDAERGIEGVLPEFHGFREDVEKITTLKDLETDCKEALKRLSDVKEQLELQKLNATHALEKAKGQVSGWENAMTTLINLGNFTPEEALKVTKIEHHVESRQPVSENMKVEIRNSLSNIKNKSEAEKEKMCGKENVTTTERREKAVEEIDKEVAEEFKSATERIEKERRLAAEEKARRAAEEKAKNDKKKEDNSVRPSLMHSPLLLLLLCVLGCTLVC
;
A
#
# COMPACT_ATOMS: atom_id res chain seq x y z
N MET A 1 18.32 -55.43 -81.31
CA MET A 1 18.99 -54.97 -80.06
C MET A 1 18.87 -53.47 -79.78
N THR A 2 18.50 -52.62 -80.74
CA THR A 2 18.39 -51.15 -80.54
C THR A 2 17.07 -50.68 -79.92
N THR A 3 16.05 -51.54 -79.85
CA THR A 3 14.73 -51.23 -79.27
C THR A 3 14.72 -51.20 -77.74
N MET A 4 15.58 -52.00 -77.09
CA MET A 4 15.72 -51.98 -75.61
C MET A 4 16.38 -50.69 -75.11
N LEU A 5 17.34 -50.12 -75.84
CA LEU A 5 17.99 -48.85 -75.46
C LEU A 5 17.02 -47.66 -75.52
N LYS A 6 16.02 -47.69 -76.41
CA LYS A 6 14.97 -46.65 -76.46
C LYS A 6 14.02 -46.73 -75.27
N GLN A 7 13.72 -47.94 -74.77
CA GLN A 7 12.89 -48.13 -73.57
C GLN A 7 13.60 -47.65 -72.30
N MET A 8 14.90 -47.96 -72.14
CA MET A 8 15.66 -47.48 -70.99
C MET A 8 15.79 -45.95 -70.94
N ARG A 9 16.01 -45.29 -72.09
CA ARG A 9 16.06 -43.81 -72.13
C ARG A 9 14.74 -43.17 -71.69
N ARG A 10 13.59 -43.73 -72.06
CA ARG A 10 12.27 -43.21 -71.66
C ARG A 10 12.03 -43.32 -70.15
N ILE A 11 12.48 -44.41 -69.53
CA ILE A 11 12.36 -44.59 -68.07
C ILE A 11 13.23 -43.58 -67.33
N VAL A 12 14.44 -43.32 -67.81
CA VAL A 12 15.34 -42.31 -67.20
C VAL A 12 14.73 -40.91 -67.27
N TYR A 13 14.15 -40.52 -68.41
CA TYR A 13 13.48 -39.21 -68.52
C TYR A 13 12.28 -39.09 -67.58
N LEU A 14 11.50 -40.16 -67.39
CA LEU A 14 10.39 -40.18 -66.44
C LEU A 14 10.86 -40.05 -64.99
N LEU A 15 11.97 -40.71 -64.61
CA LEU A 15 12.53 -40.60 -63.27
C LEU A 15 13.07 -39.19 -62.98
N VAL A 16 13.73 -38.56 -63.95
CA VAL A 16 14.22 -37.18 -63.80
C VAL A 16 13.06 -36.18 -63.70
N LEU A 17 12.00 -36.36 -64.49
CA LEU A 17 10.77 -35.56 -64.38
C LEU A 17 10.09 -35.76 -63.03
N LEU A 18 9.99 -37.00 -62.54
CA LEU A 18 9.40 -37.29 -61.23
C LEU A 18 10.21 -36.64 -60.11
N GLN A 19 11.54 -36.71 -60.18
CA GLN A 19 12.43 -36.07 -59.22
C GLN A 19 12.30 -34.53 -59.27
N CYS A 20 12.18 -33.94 -60.46
CA CYS A 20 11.87 -32.51 -60.60
C CYS A 20 10.50 -32.15 -59.99
N CYS A 21 9.46 -32.94 -60.25
CA CYS A 21 8.12 -32.68 -59.69
C CYS A 21 8.11 -32.78 -58.16
N VAL A 22 8.83 -33.76 -57.59
CA VAL A 22 8.98 -33.88 -56.13
C VAL A 22 9.77 -32.71 -55.56
N CYS A 23 10.85 -32.27 -56.22
CA CYS A 23 11.62 -31.09 -55.79
C CYS A 23 10.79 -29.79 -55.86
N VAL A 24 9.95 -29.62 -56.89
CA VAL A 24 9.08 -28.44 -57.03
C VAL A 24 7.96 -28.46 -55.99
N ALA A 25 7.34 -29.62 -55.74
CA ALA A 25 6.31 -29.76 -54.70
C ALA A 25 6.87 -29.46 -53.28
N PHE A 26 8.08 -29.94 -52.96
CA PHE A 26 8.77 -29.61 -51.70
C PHE A 26 9.19 -28.13 -51.61
N ALA A 27 9.50 -27.49 -52.74
CA ALA A 27 9.84 -26.07 -52.78
C ALA A 27 8.59 -25.16 -52.61
N GLU A 28 7.41 -25.62 -53.02
CA GLU A 28 6.17 -24.86 -52.90
C GLU A 28 5.58 -24.91 -51.48
N GLU A 29 5.73 -26.05 -50.77
CA GLU A 29 5.40 -26.17 -49.34
C GLU A 29 6.24 -25.25 -48.44
N SER A 30 7.49 -24.98 -48.84
CA SER A 30 8.40 -24.07 -48.12
C SER A 30 8.25 -22.59 -48.50
N SER A 31 7.44 -22.27 -49.52
CA SER A 31 7.29 -20.92 -50.09
C SER A 31 5.97 -20.22 -49.70
N SER A 32 4.98 -20.96 -49.19
CA SER A 32 3.68 -20.37 -48.83
C SER A 32 3.72 -19.64 -47.48
N ASN A 33 4.25 -18.39 -47.46
CA ASN A 33 4.18 -17.46 -46.31
C ASN A 33 4.65 -18.04 -44.95
N GLY A 34 5.52 -19.05 -44.99
CA GLY A 34 6.10 -19.70 -43.83
C GLY A 34 7.11 -18.79 -43.15
N VAL A 35 6.61 -17.77 -42.43
CA VAL A 35 7.31 -17.26 -41.25
C VAL A 35 7.65 -18.51 -40.45
N SER A 36 8.93 -18.87 -40.44
CA SER A 36 9.36 -20.14 -39.86
C SER A 36 8.79 -20.22 -38.44
N GLU A 37 8.40 -21.41 -38.00
CA GLU A 37 7.89 -21.60 -36.65
C GLU A 37 8.86 -21.06 -35.58
N ALA A 38 10.16 -21.06 -35.89
CA ALA A 38 11.24 -20.44 -35.14
C ALA A 38 11.15 -18.90 -35.03
N GLU A 39 10.48 -18.20 -35.95
CA GLU A 39 10.22 -16.75 -35.87
C GLU A 39 8.89 -16.39 -35.17
N ARG A 40 7.94 -17.33 -35.08
CA ARG A 40 6.64 -17.09 -34.41
C ARG A 40 6.76 -17.16 -32.90
N LEU A 41 7.45 -18.17 -32.38
CA LEU A 41 7.61 -18.38 -30.94
C LEU A 41 8.22 -17.15 -30.23
N PRO A 42 9.31 -16.52 -30.72
CA PRO A 42 9.89 -15.35 -30.05
C PRO A 42 8.92 -14.15 -29.96
N LYS A 43 8.02 -13.97 -30.94
CA LYS A 43 7.09 -12.83 -30.95
C LYS A 43 6.00 -12.98 -29.90
N GLU A 44 5.42 -14.17 -29.78
CA GLU A 44 4.41 -14.46 -28.75
C GLU A 44 5.00 -14.31 -27.35
N TRP A 45 6.22 -14.82 -27.13
CA TRP A 45 6.95 -14.66 -25.89
C TRP A 45 7.25 -13.21 -25.55
N VAL A 46 7.77 -12.44 -26.50
CA VAL A 46 8.04 -11.00 -26.32
C VAL A 46 6.76 -10.25 -25.96
N ASN A 47 5.64 -10.56 -26.60
CA ASN A 47 4.36 -9.92 -26.30
C ASN A 47 3.87 -10.28 -24.90
N LYS A 48 3.90 -11.57 -24.53
CA LYS A 48 3.53 -12.03 -23.18
C LYS A 48 4.41 -11.40 -22.09
N ALA A 49 5.72 -11.36 -22.29
CA ALA A 49 6.64 -10.69 -21.38
C ALA A 49 6.35 -9.19 -21.26
N ARG A 50 6.02 -8.51 -22.36
CA ARG A 50 5.62 -7.09 -22.34
C ARG A 50 4.30 -6.87 -21.60
N GLU A 51 3.34 -7.75 -21.75
CA GLU A 51 2.07 -7.71 -21.00
C GLU A 51 2.31 -7.87 -19.50
N MET A 52 3.11 -8.87 -19.10
CA MET A 52 3.48 -9.08 -17.69
C MET A 52 4.27 -7.90 -17.12
N LEU A 53 5.17 -7.33 -17.91
CA LEU A 53 5.93 -6.15 -17.51
C LEU A 53 5.02 -4.92 -17.32
N ASN A 54 4.05 -4.71 -18.22
CA ASN A 54 3.06 -3.63 -18.07
C ASN A 54 2.15 -3.86 -16.85
N LEU A 55 1.73 -5.10 -16.60
CA LEU A 55 0.98 -5.46 -15.40
C LEU A 55 1.79 -5.14 -14.14
N ALA A 56 3.05 -5.58 -14.09
CA ALA A 56 3.95 -5.31 -12.98
C ALA A 56 4.08 -3.81 -12.71
N TYR A 57 4.32 -2.98 -13.74
CA TYR A 57 4.41 -1.53 -13.55
C TYR A 57 3.12 -0.91 -13.03
N ASN A 58 1.96 -1.31 -13.55
CA ASN A 58 0.67 -0.81 -13.06
C ASN A 58 0.43 -1.21 -11.60
N VAL A 59 0.78 -2.44 -11.24
CA VAL A 59 0.66 -2.95 -9.89
C VAL A 59 1.65 -2.26 -8.94
N THR A 60 2.89 -2.02 -9.36
CA THR A 60 3.87 -1.22 -8.60
C THR A 60 3.34 0.19 -8.36
N ALA A 61 2.80 0.85 -9.39
CA ALA A 61 2.20 2.19 -9.26
C ALA A 61 1.08 2.21 -8.22
N GLY A 62 0.22 1.18 -8.25
CA GLY A 62 -0.85 1.06 -7.26
C GLY A 62 -0.39 0.73 -5.86
N GLY A 63 0.66 -0.09 -5.72
CA GLY A 63 1.31 -0.33 -4.45
C GLY A 63 1.88 0.95 -3.84
N GLU A 64 2.60 1.76 -4.63
CA GLU A 64 3.13 3.07 -4.20
C GLU A 64 2.01 4.04 -3.80
N GLY A 65 0.91 4.09 -4.56
CA GLY A 65 -0.26 4.89 -4.21
C GLY A 65 -0.90 4.47 -2.89
N CYS A 66 -1.08 3.16 -2.68
CA CYS A 66 -1.60 2.61 -1.42
C CYS A 66 -0.69 2.98 -0.24
N LEU A 67 0.63 2.85 -0.42
CA LEU A 67 1.63 3.18 0.59
C LEU A 67 1.51 4.63 1.07
N ASN A 68 1.39 5.58 0.13
CA ASN A 68 1.28 7.01 0.46
C ASN A 68 0.00 7.34 1.24
N VAL A 69 -1.14 6.78 0.81
CA VAL A 69 -2.41 6.95 1.52
C VAL A 69 -2.31 6.34 2.92
N TRP A 70 -1.68 5.18 3.04
CA TRP A 70 -1.54 4.50 4.32
C TRP A 70 -0.67 5.26 5.32
N GLU A 71 0.49 5.76 4.88
CA GLU A 71 1.36 6.59 5.71
C GLU A 71 0.64 7.83 6.26
N ARG A 72 -0.19 8.46 5.43
CA ARG A 72 -1.02 9.60 5.83
C ARG A 72 -2.04 9.21 6.90
N VAL A 73 -2.82 8.16 6.66
CA VAL A 73 -3.85 7.68 7.60
C VAL A 73 -3.24 7.23 8.92
N VAL A 74 -2.10 6.53 8.90
CA VAL A 74 -1.39 6.12 10.12
C VAL A 74 -0.94 7.34 10.91
N LYS A 75 -0.34 8.34 10.26
CA LYS A 75 0.11 9.57 10.92
C LYS A 75 -1.05 10.36 11.54
N GLU A 76 -2.15 10.56 10.81
CA GLU A 76 -3.34 11.23 11.32
C GLU A 76 -3.95 10.50 12.51
N ASN A 77 -3.95 9.17 12.47
CA ASN A 77 -4.39 8.36 13.60
C ASN A 77 -3.42 8.49 14.79
N GLU A 78 -2.11 8.45 14.60
CA GLU A 78 -1.15 8.64 15.69
C GLU A 78 -1.32 9.99 16.39
N GLU A 79 -1.54 11.06 15.63
CA GLU A 79 -1.83 12.39 16.17
C GLU A 79 -3.14 12.39 16.97
N THR A 80 -4.18 11.74 16.44
CA THR A 80 -5.48 11.60 17.13
C THR A 80 -5.36 10.80 18.42
N VAL A 81 -4.62 9.70 18.39
CA VAL A 81 -4.32 8.85 19.55
C VAL A 81 -3.52 9.61 20.61
N SER A 82 -2.56 10.45 20.20
CA SER A 82 -1.79 11.29 21.11
C SER A 82 -2.69 12.31 21.82
N ARG A 83 -3.57 13.00 21.08
CA ARG A 83 -4.53 13.95 21.66
C ARG A 83 -5.48 13.24 22.65
N ALA A 84 -6.01 12.08 22.27
CA ALA A 84 -6.87 11.29 23.13
C ALA A 84 -6.15 10.87 24.42
N HIS A 85 -4.89 10.43 24.32
CA HIS A 85 -4.07 10.05 25.46
C HIS A 85 -3.88 11.20 26.46
N ASP A 86 -3.56 12.39 25.96
CA ASP A 86 -3.41 13.59 26.79
C ASP A 86 -4.73 13.95 27.48
N GLY A 87 -5.86 13.83 26.77
CA GLY A 87 -7.19 14.00 27.34
C GLY A 87 -7.47 13.02 28.49
N VAL A 88 -7.20 11.72 28.28
CA VAL A 88 -7.38 10.68 29.33
C VAL A 88 -6.51 10.97 30.55
N LYS A 89 -5.25 11.36 30.32
CA LYS A 89 -4.32 11.71 31.40
C LYS A 89 -4.84 12.90 32.21
N ASN A 90 -5.27 13.97 31.54
CA ASN A 90 -5.82 15.15 32.19
C ASN A 90 -7.07 14.82 33.02
N ILE A 91 -8.00 14.02 32.48
CA ILE A 91 -9.19 13.55 33.21
C ILE A 91 -8.78 12.74 34.44
N THR A 92 -7.82 11.81 34.27
CA THR A 92 -7.35 10.94 35.35
C THR A 92 -6.70 11.75 36.47
N ASP A 93 -5.89 12.75 36.12
CA ASP A 93 -5.21 13.60 37.10
C ASP A 93 -6.19 14.53 37.82
N LEU A 94 -7.22 15.06 37.12
CA LEU A 94 -8.32 15.79 37.75
C LEU A 94 -9.10 14.92 38.74
N VAL A 95 -9.40 13.67 38.37
CA VAL A 95 -10.07 12.71 39.27
C VAL A 95 -9.22 12.45 40.52
N LYS A 96 -7.89 12.37 40.39
CA LYS A 96 -7.00 12.25 41.56
C LYS A 96 -7.01 13.51 42.40
N GLU A 97 -6.96 14.70 41.81
CA GLU A 97 -7.02 15.98 42.54
C GLU A 97 -8.33 16.07 43.35
N ILE A 98 -9.46 15.71 42.74
CA ILE A 98 -10.77 15.65 43.41
C ILE A 98 -10.71 14.69 44.60
N ARG A 99 -10.19 13.48 44.42
CA ARG A 99 -10.07 12.51 45.51
C ARG A 99 -9.14 12.98 46.62
N VAL A 100 -8.02 13.61 46.30
CA VAL A 100 -7.08 14.12 47.31
C VAL A 100 -7.72 15.25 48.10
N LYS A 101 -8.37 16.22 47.44
CA LYS A 101 -9.09 17.30 48.13
C LYS A 101 -10.23 16.78 49.00
N MET A 102 -10.89 15.70 48.58
CA MET A 102 -11.89 15.01 49.43
C MET A 102 -11.28 14.30 50.66
N ILE A 103 -9.97 14.03 50.67
CA ILE A 103 -9.29 13.24 51.73
C ILE A 103 -8.34 14.09 52.60
N SER A 104 -7.71 15.15 52.07
CA SER A 104 -6.58 15.83 52.71
C SER A 104 -6.94 16.74 53.89
N ASP A 105 -8.22 17.02 54.12
CA ASP A 105 -8.66 17.81 55.29
C ASP A 105 -8.74 16.97 56.59
N TYR A 106 -8.23 15.73 56.55
CA TYR A 106 -8.05 14.92 57.76
C TYR A 106 -6.77 15.30 58.52
N PRO A 107 -6.86 15.69 59.80
CA PRO A 107 -5.67 15.82 60.64
C PRO A 107 -5.01 14.45 60.81
N GLU A 108 -3.68 14.38 60.61
CA GLU A 108 -2.84 13.16 60.78
C GLU A 108 -2.73 12.66 62.25
N ASP A 109 -3.62 13.12 63.13
CA ASP A 109 -3.75 12.58 64.48
C ASP A 109 -4.08 11.09 64.38
N GLY A 110 -3.10 10.25 64.72
CA GLY A 110 -3.11 8.80 64.57
C GLY A 110 -4.12 8.04 65.43
N SER A 111 -5.20 8.67 65.89
CA SER A 111 -6.32 7.97 66.53
C SER A 111 -7.17 7.24 65.48
N ARG A 112 -6.84 5.96 65.31
CA ARG A 112 -7.43 4.96 64.39
C ARG A 112 -8.90 4.59 64.70
N ASP A 113 -9.81 5.56 64.80
CA ASP A 113 -11.24 5.24 64.75
C ASP A 113 -11.76 5.40 63.32
N LYS A 114 -11.81 4.26 62.60
CA LYS A 114 -12.45 4.12 61.27
C LYS A 114 -13.92 4.59 61.23
N GLU A 115 -14.50 4.88 62.39
CA GLU A 115 -15.90 5.29 62.58
C GLU A 115 -16.10 6.81 62.36
N ILE A 116 -15.04 7.63 62.36
CA ILE A 116 -15.11 9.08 62.08
C ILE A 116 -15.03 9.38 60.55
N MET A 117 -14.98 8.35 59.69
CA MET A 117 -14.92 8.53 58.23
C MET A 117 -16.17 9.16 57.58
N LEU A 118 -17.29 9.32 58.30
CA LEU A 118 -18.57 9.73 57.69
C LEU A 118 -19.19 11.04 58.16
N ASN A 119 -18.53 11.78 59.06
CA ASN A 119 -19.02 13.08 59.49
C ASN A 119 -18.25 14.24 58.84
N MET A 120 -17.90 14.11 57.55
CA MET A 120 -17.54 15.29 56.75
C MET A 120 -18.74 16.22 56.77
N THR A 121 -18.59 17.34 57.47
CA THR A 121 -19.58 18.40 57.44
C THR A 121 -19.51 19.04 56.06
N GLU A 122 -20.66 19.31 55.42
CA GLU A 122 -20.79 19.88 54.07
C GLU A 122 -20.08 21.25 53.88
N GLU A 123 -19.36 21.75 54.88
CA GLU A 123 -18.73 23.08 54.92
C GLU A 123 -17.28 23.11 54.36
N ASP A 124 -16.58 21.97 54.24
CA ASP A 124 -15.14 21.98 53.90
C ASP A 124 -14.82 21.83 52.40
N PHE A 125 -15.77 21.34 51.57
CA PHE A 125 -15.61 21.33 50.11
C PHE A 125 -16.41 22.49 49.52
N SER A 126 -15.74 23.63 49.30
CA SER A 126 -16.37 24.82 48.75
C SER A 126 -16.98 24.55 47.37
N VAL A 127 -18.17 25.12 47.14
CA VAL A 127 -18.85 25.08 45.84
C VAL A 127 -17.95 25.69 44.75
N GLU A 128 -17.18 26.70 45.09
CA GLU A 128 -16.23 27.35 44.19
C GLU A 128 -15.13 26.37 43.74
N ASP A 129 -14.60 25.52 44.62
CA ASP A 129 -13.62 24.49 44.27
C ASP A 129 -14.21 23.44 43.32
N ALA A 130 -15.47 23.02 43.57
CA ALA A 130 -16.20 22.11 42.70
C ALA A 130 -16.43 22.71 41.30
N ILE A 131 -16.84 23.98 41.24
CA ILE A 131 -17.05 24.72 39.98
C ILE A 131 -15.73 24.91 39.24
N GLU A 132 -14.63 25.22 39.93
CA GLU A 132 -13.32 25.36 39.32
C GLU A 132 -12.86 24.03 38.71
N LEU A 133 -13.04 22.92 39.41
CA LEU A 133 -12.74 21.58 38.92
C LEU A 133 -13.58 21.22 37.70
N LEU A 134 -14.89 21.51 37.71
CA LEU A 134 -15.76 21.30 36.55
C LEU A 134 -15.32 22.15 35.34
N LYS A 135 -14.88 23.40 35.54
CA LYS A 135 -14.34 24.24 34.48
C LYS A 135 -13.00 23.71 33.95
N LYS A 136 -12.11 23.24 34.82
CA LYS A 136 -10.87 22.57 34.40
C LYS A 136 -11.17 21.33 33.58
N MET A 137 -12.22 20.61 33.94
CA MET A 137 -12.65 19.40 33.24
C MET A 137 -13.28 19.71 31.89
N GLU A 138 -14.17 20.70 31.81
CA GLU A 138 -14.73 21.17 30.55
C GLU A 138 -13.61 21.67 29.61
N LYS A 139 -12.64 22.42 30.14
CA LYS A 139 -11.48 22.87 29.39
C LYS A 139 -10.56 21.73 28.96
N ALA A 140 -10.42 20.68 29.77
CA ALA A 140 -9.66 19.48 29.41
C ALA A 140 -10.38 18.62 28.37
N LEU A 141 -11.70 18.77 28.21
CA LEU A 141 -12.49 18.13 27.17
C LEU A 141 -12.57 19.00 25.89
N GLU A 142 -12.49 20.33 26.02
CA GLU A 142 -12.39 21.25 24.88
C GLU A 142 -11.10 21.00 24.09
N GLY A 143 -11.24 20.45 22.88
CA GLY A 143 -10.14 20.17 21.96
C GLY A 143 -9.59 18.75 22.02
N ASN A 144 -10.01 17.95 23.01
CA ASN A 144 -9.77 16.51 23.02
C ASN A 144 -11.01 15.84 22.44
N GLU A 145 -11.08 15.78 21.11
CA GLU A 145 -12.23 15.21 20.40
C GLU A 145 -12.62 13.83 20.96
N PRO A 146 -13.94 13.58 21.13
CA PRO A 146 -14.42 12.31 21.65
C PRO A 146 -14.06 11.14 20.72
N PRO A 147 -14.24 9.88 21.19
CA PRO A 147 -13.92 8.67 20.44
C PRO A 147 -14.57 8.52 19.06
N VAL A 148 -15.47 9.43 18.67
CA VAL A 148 -16.07 9.44 17.33
C VAL A 148 -15.02 9.71 16.26
N ALA A 149 -14.09 10.65 16.50
CA ALA A 149 -12.99 10.91 15.57
C ALA A 149 -12.03 9.71 15.49
N SER A 150 -11.83 8.99 16.61
CA SER A 150 -11.04 7.76 16.59
C SER A 150 -11.79 6.60 15.93
N ALA A 151 -13.12 6.51 16.03
CA ALA A 151 -13.90 5.49 15.33
C ALA A 151 -13.83 5.67 13.80
N GLU A 152 -13.93 6.92 13.31
CA GLU A 152 -13.73 7.22 11.89
C GLU A 152 -12.30 6.89 11.44
N ALA A 153 -11.28 7.31 12.22
CA ALA A 153 -9.89 7.01 11.93
C ALA A 153 -9.59 5.49 11.92
N LEU A 154 -10.17 4.73 12.85
CA LEU A 154 -10.04 3.27 12.91
C LEU A 154 -10.64 2.62 11.65
N GLU A 155 -11.79 3.09 11.17
CA GLU A 155 -12.40 2.57 9.95
C GLU A 155 -11.63 2.95 8.69
N LYS A 156 -11.17 4.20 8.61
CA LYS A 156 -10.27 4.68 7.53
C LYS A 156 -9.04 3.78 7.44
N MET A 157 -8.45 3.44 8.58
CA MET A 157 -7.29 2.56 8.64
C MET A 157 -7.60 1.09 8.29
N ASP A 158 -8.75 0.56 8.72
CA ASP A 158 -9.19 -0.80 8.36
C ASP A 158 -9.38 -0.94 6.84
N ARG A 159 -9.97 0.08 6.21
CA ARG A 159 -10.15 0.14 4.74
C ARG A 159 -8.83 0.26 4.01
N ALA A 160 -7.96 1.18 4.43
CA ALA A 160 -6.61 1.30 3.89
C ALA A 160 -5.85 -0.04 3.97
N THR A 161 -5.99 -0.75 5.09
CA THR A 161 -5.42 -2.09 5.27
C THR A 161 -5.97 -3.08 4.24
N HIS A 162 -7.28 -3.11 4.03
CA HIS A 162 -7.91 -3.99 3.03
C HIS A 162 -7.44 -3.70 1.60
N VAL A 163 -7.38 -2.42 1.22
CA VAL A 163 -6.89 -1.99 -0.10
C VAL A 163 -5.44 -2.42 -0.30
N CYS A 164 -4.58 -2.26 0.72
CA CYS A 164 -3.17 -2.63 0.60
C CYS A 164 -2.94 -4.15 0.62
N VAL A 165 -3.78 -4.94 1.31
CA VAL A 165 -3.77 -6.41 1.17
C VAL A 165 -4.08 -6.83 -0.27
N ASN A 166 -5.04 -6.16 -0.93
CA ASN A 166 -5.32 -6.44 -2.34
C ASN A 166 -4.17 -6.02 -3.26
N ALA A 167 -3.50 -4.90 -2.96
CA ALA A 167 -2.30 -4.48 -3.69
C ALA A 167 -1.16 -5.49 -3.52
N LEU A 168 -0.92 -5.99 -2.30
CA LEU A 168 0.06 -7.04 -2.02
C LEU A 168 -0.23 -8.32 -2.81
N ASN A 169 -1.47 -8.82 -2.79
CA ASN A 169 -1.85 -9.99 -3.58
C ASN A 169 -1.61 -9.77 -5.08
N SER A 170 -1.90 -8.56 -5.58
CA SER A 170 -1.66 -8.21 -6.98
C SER A 170 -0.16 -8.17 -7.31
N ILE A 171 0.68 -7.68 -6.38
CA ILE A 171 2.14 -7.70 -6.50
C ILE A 171 2.65 -9.13 -6.58
N GLU A 172 2.17 -10.02 -5.71
CA GLU A 172 2.56 -11.44 -5.72
C GLU A 172 2.15 -12.16 -7.00
N ASP A 173 0.96 -11.84 -7.55
CA ASP A 173 0.52 -12.35 -8.83
C ASP A 173 1.43 -11.88 -9.98
N ALA A 174 1.83 -10.60 -9.97
CA ALA A 174 2.74 -10.03 -10.96
C ALA A 174 4.16 -10.63 -10.84
N GLU A 175 4.68 -10.81 -9.62
CA GLU A 175 5.97 -11.47 -9.36
C GLU A 175 5.96 -12.88 -9.94
N ARG A 176 4.96 -13.70 -9.59
CA ARG A 176 4.79 -15.06 -10.13
C ARG A 176 4.66 -15.07 -11.65
N GLY A 177 3.98 -14.08 -12.22
CA GLY A 177 3.85 -13.90 -13.66
C GLY A 177 5.20 -13.69 -14.34
N ILE A 178 6.04 -12.79 -13.82
CA ILE A 178 7.37 -12.53 -14.39
C ILE A 178 8.32 -13.70 -14.13
N GLU A 179 8.32 -14.27 -12.93
CA GLU A 179 9.11 -15.45 -12.59
C GLU A 179 8.77 -16.66 -13.47
N GLY A 180 7.52 -16.80 -13.91
CA GLY A 180 7.11 -17.82 -14.85
C GLY A 180 7.73 -17.65 -16.24
N VAL A 181 7.95 -16.42 -16.69
CA VAL A 181 8.48 -16.11 -18.04
C VAL A 181 10.01 -16.11 -18.07
N LEU A 182 10.69 -15.79 -16.96
CA LEU A 182 12.16 -15.71 -16.90
C LEU A 182 12.90 -17.00 -17.29
N PRO A 183 12.50 -18.21 -16.84
CA PRO A 183 13.13 -19.46 -17.25
C PRO A 183 13.07 -19.72 -18.76
N GLU A 184 12.02 -19.24 -19.43
CA GLU A 184 11.86 -19.46 -20.86
C GLU A 184 12.88 -18.64 -21.67
N PHE A 185 13.26 -17.44 -21.21
CA PHE A 185 14.39 -16.71 -21.79
C PHE A 185 15.70 -17.50 -21.72
N HIS A 186 15.93 -18.25 -20.64
CA HIS A 186 17.13 -19.07 -20.50
C HIS A 186 17.14 -20.25 -21.48
N GLY A 187 15.97 -20.76 -21.87
CA GLY A 187 15.82 -21.78 -22.91
C GLY A 187 16.28 -21.31 -24.29
N PHE A 188 16.24 -19.99 -24.55
CA PHE A 188 16.64 -19.37 -25.82
C PHE A 188 18.00 -18.68 -25.76
N ARG A 189 18.85 -18.98 -24.78
CA ARG A 189 20.07 -18.21 -24.46
C ARG A 189 20.95 -17.87 -25.67
N GLU A 190 21.17 -18.83 -26.58
CA GLU A 190 22.00 -18.63 -27.78
C GLU A 190 21.39 -17.64 -28.79
N ASP A 191 20.06 -17.53 -28.81
CA ASP A 191 19.34 -16.60 -29.68
C ASP A 191 19.05 -15.27 -28.98
N VAL A 192 18.90 -15.27 -27.66
CA VAL A 192 18.79 -14.08 -26.81
C VAL A 192 20.04 -13.20 -26.93
N GLU A 193 21.23 -13.80 -27.00
CA GLU A 193 22.48 -13.02 -27.18
C GLU A 193 22.55 -12.35 -28.56
N LYS A 194 21.90 -12.92 -29.58
CA LYS A 194 21.86 -12.37 -30.94
C LYS A 194 20.77 -11.31 -31.09
N ILE A 195 19.71 -11.40 -30.28
CA ILE A 195 18.53 -10.54 -30.36
C ILE A 195 18.58 -9.53 -29.21
N THR A 196 19.11 -8.34 -29.49
CA THR A 196 19.23 -7.21 -28.55
C THR A 196 17.92 -6.92 -27.79
N THR A 197 16.77 -7.03 -28.45
CA THR A 197 15.45 -6.79 -27.84
C THR A 197 15.10 -7.79 -26.74
N LEU A 198 15.57 -9.04 -26.80
CA LEU A 198 15.29 -10.04 -25.76
C LEU A 198 16.13 -9.77 -24.51
N LYS A 199 17.40 -9.37 -24.69
CA LYS A 199 18.29 -9.00 -23.59
C LYS A 199 17.81 -7.76 -22.84
N ASP A 200 17.34 -6.75 -23.58
CA ASP A 200 16.74 -5.55 -22.99
C ASP A 200 15.48 -5.91 -22.19
N LEU A 201 14.63 -6.78 -22.74
CA LEU A 201 13.41 -7.24 -22.07
C LEU A 201 13.70 -8.07 -20.81
N GLU A 202 14.70 -8.96 -20.84
CA GLU A 202 15.14 -9.71 -19.66
C GLU A 202 15.64 -8.75 -18.57
N THR A 203 16.39 -7.72 -18.94
CA THR A 203 16.88 -6.69 -18.02
C THR A 203 15.71 -5.90 -17.41
N ASP A 204 14.76 -5.48 -18.23
CA ASP A 204 13.58 -4.74 -17.79
C ASP A 204 12.69 -5.61 -16.85
N CYS A 205 12.53 -6.92 -17.13
CA CYS A 205 11.83 -7.86 -16.25
C CYS A 205 12.53 -8.01 -14.88
N LYS A 206 13.86 -8.11 -14.85
CA LYS A 206 14.62 -8.19 -13.59
C LYS A 206 14.52 -6.89 -12.79
N GLU A 207 14.55 -5.75 -13.44
CA GLU A 207 14.33 -4.46 -12.77
C GLU A 207 12.91 -4.36 -12.20
N ALA A 208 11.90 -4.78 -12.96
CA ALA A 208 10.51 -4.80 -12.49
C ALA A 208 10.31 -5.72 -11.29
N LEU A 209 10.88 -6.93 -11.29
CA LEU A 209 10.86 -7.82 -10.12
C LEU A 209 11.51 -7.18 -8.90
N LYS A 210 12.66 -6.53 -9.08
CA LYS A 210 13.32 -5.83 -7.97
C LYS A 210 12.41 -4.74 -7.39
N ARG A 211 11.79 -3.91 -8.24
CA ARG A 211 10.86 -2.87 -7.79
C ARG A 211 9.62 -3.44 -7.10
N LEU A 212 9.05 -4.53 -7.62
CA LEU A 212 7.92 -5.22 -6.97
C LEU A 212 8.31 -5.71 -5.58
N SER A 213 9.48 -6.34 -5.45
CA SER A 213 10.01 -6.80 -4.17
C SER A 213 10.22 -5.62 -3.19
N ASP A 214 10.83 -4.52 -3.66
CA ASP A 214 11.06 -3.33 -2.82
C ASP A 214 9.72 -2.72 -2.33
N VAL A 215 8.70 -2.62 -3.19
CA VAL A 215 7.36 -2.11 -2.82
C VAL A 215 6.62 -3.08 -1.89
N LYS A 216 6.75 -4.39 -2.12
CA LYS A 216 6.18 -5.44 -1.25
C LYS A 216 6.73 -5.34 0.16
N GLU A 217 8.06 -5.23 0.31
CA GLU A 217 8.72 -5.07 1.61
C GLU A 217 8.22 -3.81 2.34
N GLN A 218 8.08 -2.68 1.64
CA GLN A 218 7.56 -1.45 2.21
C GLN A 218 6.08 -1.57 2.63
N LEU A 219 5.24 -2.21 1.82
CA LEU A 219 3.83 -2.44 2.16
C LEU A 219 3.65 -3.36 3.36
N GLU A 220 4.44 -4.44 3.48
CA GLU A 220 4.41 -5.31 4.66
C GLU A 220 4.90 -4.58 5.92
N LEU A 221 5.93 -3.73 5.81
CA LEU A 221 6.36 -2.89 6.92
C LEU A 221 5.27 -1.91 7.36
N GLN A 222 4.62 -1.22 6.43
CA GLN A 222 3.54 -0.29 6.76
C GLN A 222 2.30 -0.99 7.30
N LYS A 223 1.99 -2.20 6.82
CA LYS A 223 0.95 -3.06 7.39
C LYS A 223 1.20 -3.38 8.86
N LEU A 224 2.43 -3.70 9.22
CA LEU A 224 2.80 -3.92 10.62
C LEU A 224 2.64 -2.64 11.46
N ASN A 225 3.15 -1.50 10.96
CA ASN A 225 3.02 -0.20 11.63
C ASN A 225 1.55 0.20 11.85
N ALA A 226 0.71 0.03 10.82
CA ALA A 226 -0.70 0.31 10.88
C ALA A 226 -1.43 -0.59 11.88
N THR A 227 -1.13 -1.89 11.90
CA THR A 227 -1.69 -2.82 12.87
C THR A 227 -1.36 -2.39 14.30
N HIS A 228 -0.10 -2.01 14.56
CA HIS A 228 0.32 -1.49 15.85
C HIS A 228 -0.37 -0.16 16.21
N ALA A 229 -0.49 0.77 15.26
CA ALA A 229 -1.19 2.04 15.46
C ALA A 229 -2.70 1.82 15.75
N LEU A 230 -3.33 0.84 15.10
CA LEU A 230 -4.70 0.43 15.32
C LEU A 230 -4.90 -0.13 16.74
N GLU A 231 -4.03 -1.04 17.18
CA GLU A 231 -4.07 -1.60 18.53
C GLU A 231 -3.88 -0.53 19.60
N LYS A 232 -2.91 0.38 19.40
CA LYS A 232 -2.69 1.52 20.28
C LYS A 232 -3.93 2.42 20.36
N ALA A 233 -4.57 2.69 19.21
CA ALA A 233 -5.80 3.49 19.15
C ALA A 233 -6.95 2.83 19.90
N LYS A 234 -7.19 1.53 19.69
CA LYS A 234 -8.19 0.75 20.43
C LYS A 234 -7.94 0.80 21.95
N GLY A 235 -6.68 0.68 22.36
CA GLY A 235 -6.29 0.81 23.76
C GLY A 235 -6.62 2.19 24.35
N GLN A 236 -6.36 3.27 23.61
CA GLN A 236 -6.70 4.63 24.06
C GLN A 236 -8.21 4.86 24.14
N VAL A 237 -8.99 4.38 23.16
CA VAL A 237 -10.45 4.47 23.20
C VAL A 237 -11.00 3.79 24.44
N SER A 238 -10.54 2.57 24.75
CA SER A 238 -10.92 1.87 25.97
C SER A 238 -10.47 2.61 27.24
N GLY A 239 -9.28 3.20 27.23
CA GLY A 239 -8.78 4.05 28.32
C GLY A 239 -9.68 5.27 28.57
N TRP A 240 -10.15 5.91 27.50
CA TRP A 240 -11.07 7.03 27.57
C TRP A 240 -12.45 6.63 28.09
N GLU A 241 -13.01 5.52 27.59
CA GLU A 241 -14.29 4.98 28.07
C GLU A 241 -14.24 4.70 29.58
N ASN A 242 -13.13 4.14 30.07
CA ASN A 242 -12.91 3.86 31.49
C ASN A 242 -12.78 5.14 32.32
N ALA A 243 -12.03 6.14 31.82
CA ALA A 243 -11.88 7.43 32.49
C ALA A 243 -13.22 8.17 32.58
N MET A 244 -14.00 8.18 31.49
CA MET A 244 -15.31 8.79 31.45
C MET A 244 -16.32 8.06 32.34
N THR A 245 -16.28 6.73 32.38
CA THR A 245 -17.11 5.94 33.29
C THR A 245 -16.77 6.24 34.75
N THR A 246 -15.48 6.39 35.08
CA THR A 246 -15.04 6.77 36.43
C THR A 246 -15.55 8.15 36.80
N LEU A 247 -15.51 9.10 35.86
CA LEU A 247 -16.06 10.44 36.08
C LEU A 247 -17.57 10.43 36.28
N ILE A 248 -18.31 9.70 35.44
CA ILE A 248 -19.76 9.55 35.57
C ILE A 248 -20.12 8.94 36.93
N ASN A 249 -19.38 7.92 37.37
CA ASN A 249 -19.59 7.30 38.67
C ASN A 249 -19.28 8.28 39.81
N LEU A 250 -18.27 9.15 39.68
CA LEU A 250 -18.02 10.23 40.64
C LEU A 250 -19.20 11.20 40.75
N GLY A 251 -19.82 11.55 39.62
CA GLY A 251 -21.01 12.39 39.61
C GLY A 251 -22.28 11.71 40.14
N ASN A 252 -22.38 10.40 39.98
CA ASN A 252 -23.51 9.60 40.46
C ASN A 252 -23.38 9.15 41.92
N PHE A 253 -22.36 9.59 42.66
CA PHE A 253 -22.31 9.37 44.10
C PHE A 253 -23.53 10.06 44.74
N THR A 254 -24.56 9.27 45.00
CA THR A 254 -25.61 9.66 45.94
C THR A 254 -25.00 9.62 47.34
N PRO A 255 -25.25 10.63 48.20
CA PRO A 255 -24.78 10.60 49.59
C PRO A 255 -25.18 9.29 50.31
N GLU A 256 -26.33 8.72 49.94
CA GLU A 256 -26.88 7.47 50.48
C GLU A 256 -26.10 6.21 50.09
N GLU A 257 -25.43 6.17 48.93
CA GLU A 257 -24.58 5.04 48.52
C GLU A 257 -23.19 5.08 49.14
N ALA A 258 -22.64 6.27 49.40
CA ALA A 258 -21.46 6.44 50.24
C ALA A 258 -21.73 5.97 51.69
N LEU A 259 -22.96 6.21 52.18
CA LEU A 259 -23.47 5.71 53.46
C LEU A 259 -23.71 4.19 53.46
N LYS A 260 -24.15 3.55 52.35
CA LYS A 260 -24.39 2.08 52.33
C LYS A 260 -23.13 1.22 52.32
N VAL A 261 -22.00 1.76 51.86
CA VAL A 261 -20.69 1.08 51.98
C VAL A 261 -20.23 0.99 53.45
N THR A 262 -20.89 1.72 54.35
CA THR A 262 -20.66 1.67 55.79
C THR A 262 -21.99 1.42 56.53
N LYS A 263 -22.31 0.14 56.78
CA LYS A 263 -23.43 -0.26 57.66
C LYS A 263 -23.21 0.30 59.08
N ILE A 264 -23.60 1.54 59.32
CA ILE A 264 -23.76 2.09 60.68
C ILE A 264 -25.06 2.89 60.68
N GLU A 265 -26.12 2.24 61.14
CA GLU A 265 -27.39 2.87 61.47
C GLU A 265 -27.23 3.60 62.81
N HIS A 266 -26.98 4.91 62.80
CA HIS A 266 -27.35 5.72 63.96
C HIS A 266 -27.64 7.20 63.65
N HIS A 267 -28.69 7.67 64.32
CA HIS A 267 -29.31 9.01 64.34
C HIS A 267 -28.43 10.22 64.02
N VAL A 268 -28.80 10.94 62.94
CA VAL A 268 -28.50 12.36 62.76
C VAL A 268 -29.80 13.08 62.39
N GLU A 269 -30.50 13.62 63.39
CA GLU A 269 -31.58 14.59 63.22
C GLU A 269 -31.04 16.00 63.46
N SER A 270 -31.39 16.93 62.57
CA SER A 270 -31.08 18.37 62.56
C SER A 270 -29.77 18.81 61.87
N ARG A 271 -29.82 18.99 60.55
CA ARG A 271 -29.00 19.98 59.82
C ARG A 271 -29.83 20.70 58.74
N GLN A 272 -29.59 21.99 58.62
CA GLN A 272 -30.30 22.96 57.76
C GLN A 272 -29.88 22.86 56.27
N PRO A 273 -30.68 23.42 55.34
CA PRO A 273 -30.76 22.99 53.93
C PRO A 273 -29.75 23.66 52.97
N VAL A 274 -28.54 24.01 53.44
CA VAL A 274 -27.50 24.59 52.55
C VAL A 274 -27.08 23.59 51.46
N SER A 275 -27.24 22.29 51.71
CA SER A 275 -26.90 21.27 50.73
C SER A 275 -27.89 21.02 49.63
N GLU A 276 -29.16 21.43 49.74
CA GLU A 276 -30.08 21.15 48.64
C GLU A 276 -29.82 22.06 47.43
N ASN A 277 -29.47 23.33 47.63
CA ASN A 277 -29.10 24.18 46.50
C ASN A 277 -27.78 23.72 45.84
N MET A 278 -26.80 23.30 46.63
CA MET A 278 -25.53 22.78 46.15
C MET A 278 -25.68 21.42 45.46
N LYS A 279 -26.48 20.51 46.03
CA LYS A 279 -26.87 19.25 45.39
C LYS A 279 -27.61 19.52 44.10
N VAL A 280 -28.50 20.52 44.06
CA VAL A 280 -29.22 20.91 42.84
C VAL A 280 -28.28 21.48 41.79
N GLU A 281 -27.30 22.32 42.14
CA GLU A 281 -26.38 22.94 41.16
C GLU A 281 -25.31 21.97 40.64
N ILE A 282 -24.77 21.11 41.51
CA ILE A 282 -23.90 19.99 41.12
C ILE A 282 -24.71 19.00 40.27
N ARG A 283 -25.92 18.63 40.69
CA ARG A 283 -26.81 17.76 39.91
C ARG A 283 -27.19 18.39 38.58
N ASN A 284 -27.40 19.70 38.50
CA ASN A 284 -27.70 20.40 37.25
C ASN A 284 -26.48 20.46 36.34
N SER A 285 -25.29 20.70 36.87
CA SER A 285 -24.04 20.71 36.10
C SER A 285 -23.66 19.31 35.61
N LEU A 286 -23.78 18.31 36.48
CA LEU A 286 -23.61 16.90 36.12
C LEU A 286 -24.70 16.42 35.19
N SER A 287 -25.95 16.85 35.36
CA SER A 287 -27.03 16.54 34.40
C SER A 287 -26.80 17.26 33.09
N ASN A 288 -26.23 18.47 33.06
CA ASN A 288 -25.86 19.12 31.81
C ASN A 288 -24.70 18.40 31.13
N ILE A 289 -23.68 17.96 31.87
CA ILE A 289 -22.56 17.16 31.33
C ILE A 289 -23.04 15.79 30.89
N LYS A 290 -23.89 15.12 31.68
CA LYS A 290 -24.49 13.83 31.39
C LYS A 290 -25.45 13.94 30.22
N ASN A 291 -26.32 14.94 30.16
CA ASN A 291 -27.20 15.18 29.02
C ASN A 291 -26.40 15.59 27.79
N LYS A 292 -25.26 16.29 27.93
CA LYS A 292 -24.37 16.62 26.80
C LYS A 292 -23.64 15.37 26.32
N SER A 293 -23.14 14.53 27.23
CA SER A 293 -22.47 13.26 26.88
C SER A 293 -23.44 12.20 26.40
N GLU A 294 -24.63 12.07 26.99
CA GLU A 294 -25.74 11.20 26.57
C GLU A 294 -26.41 11.73 25.31
N ALA A 295 -26.52 13.04 25.09
CA ALA A 295 -26.94 13.56 23.79
C ALA A 295 -25.86 13.34 22.72
N GLU A 296 -24.57 13.34 23.08
CA GLU A 296 -23.49 12.89 22.19
C GLU A 296 -23.52 11.36 21.99
N LYS A 297 -23.89 10.59 23.02
CA LYS A 297 -24.01 9.13 23.02
C LYS A 297 -25.29 8.62 22.35
N GLU A 298 -26.39 9.38 22.38
CA GLU A 298 -27.64 9.16 21.64
C GLU A 298 -27.54 9.75 20.23
N LYS A 299 -26.71 10.77 19.99
CA LYS A 299 -26.26 11.12 18.63
C LYS A 299 -25.37 10.03 18.04
N MET A 300 -24.59 9.31 18.87
CA MET A 300 -24.01 8.01 18.51
C MET A 300 -25.14 6.98 18.33
N CYS A 301 -25.73 6.39 19.38
CA CYS A 301 -26.67 5.25 19.33
C CYS A 301 -28.01 5.42 18.59
N GLY A 302 -28.64 6.60 18.61
CA GLY A 302 -30.03 6.79 18.19
C GLY A 302 -30.22 7.18 16.72
N LYS A 303 -29.18 7.74 16.09
CA LYS A 303 -29.09 7.98 14.63
C LYS A 303 -28.04 7.07 13.97
N GLU A 304 -27.51 6.10 14.72
CA GLU A 304 -26.27 5.39 14.40
C GLU A 304 -26.33 4.52 13.14
N ASN A 305 -27.53 4.07 12.75
CA ASN A 305 -27.65 3.15 11.63
C ASN A 305 -27.88 3.82 10.27
N VAL A 306 -28.09 5.15 10.24
CA VAL A 306 -28.27 5.88 8.97
C VAL A 306 -27.22 6.98 8.80
N THR A 307 -26.93 7.81 9.82
CA THR A 307 -25.97 8.91 9.64
C THR A 307 -24.52 8.48 9.82
N THR A 308 -24.24 7.48 10.66
CA THR A 308 -22.89 6.93 10.80
C THR A 308 -22.55 6.08 9.60
N THR A 309 -23.45 5.22 9.14
CA THR A 309 -23.30 4.51 7.85
C THR A 309 -23.06 5.47 6.69
N GLU A 310 -23.80 6.57 6.58
CA GLU A 310 -23.57 7.55 5.50
C GLU A 310 -22.24 8.31 5.64
N ARG A 311 -21.80 8.64 6.86
CA ARG A 311 -20.45 9.21 7.11
C ARG A 311 -19.34 8.21 6.84
N ARG A 312 -19.55 6.96 7.20
CA ARG A 312 -18.67 5.84 6.92
C ARG A 312 -18.54 5.64 5.42
N GLU A 313 -19.65 5.54 4.70
CA GLU A 313 -19.67 5.45 3.24
C GLU A 313 -18.94 6.65 2.59
N LYS A 314 -19.11 7.87 3.10
CA LYS A 314 -18.38 9.05 2.62
C LYS A 314 -16.89 9.00 2.88
N ALA A 315 -16.46 8.63 4.09
CA ALA A 315 -15.04 8.47 4.44
C ALA A 315 -14.35 7.42 3.56
N VAL A 316 -15.14 6.46 3.08
CA VAL A 316 -14.69 5.33 2.28
C VAL A 316 -14.60 5.70 0.83
N GLU A 317 -15.62 6.36 0.30
CA GLU A 317 -15.59 6.94 -1.03
C GLU A 317 -14.44 7.95 -1.14
N GLU A 318 -14.15 8.69 -0.08
CA GLU A 318 -13.00 9.60 0.01
C GLU A 318 -11.67 8.84 -0.08
N ILE A 319 -11.46 7.78 0.69
CA ILE A 319 -10.24 6.96 0.61
C ILE A 319 -10.11 6.29 -0.76
N ASP A 320 -11.17 5.68 -1.28
CA ASP A 320 -11.14 5.02 -2.59
C ASP A 320 -10.80 6.03 -3.70
N LYS A 321 -11.31 7.27 -3.58
CA LYS A 321 -10.96 8.36 -4.48
C LYS A 321 -9.52 8.82 -4.33
N GLU A 322 -9.03 9.00 -3.10
CA GLU A 322 -7.62 9.36 -2.86
C GLU A 322 -6.67 8.29 -3.37
N VAL A 323 -6.96 7.01 -3.12
CA VAL A 323 -6.20 5.88 -3.67
C VAL A 323 -6.24 5.91 -5.20
N ALA A 324 -7.39 6.17 -5.81
CA ALA A 324 -7.49 6.25 -7.27
C ALA A 324 -6.71 7.45 -7.85
N GLU A 325 -6.70 8.59 -7.18
CA GLU A 325 -5.93 9.78 -7.60
C GLU A 325 -4.42 9.55 -7.45
N GLU A 326 -3.97 8.99 -6.33
CA GLU A 326 -2.56 8.61 -6.11
C GLU A 326 -2.12 7.52 -7.07
N PHE A 327 -2.96 6.51 -7.32
CA PHE A 327 -2.72 5.47 -8.34
C PHE A 327 -2.50 6.09 -9.71
N LYS A 328 -3.36 7.02 -10.11
CA LYS A 328 -3.25 7.70 -11.39
C LYS A 328 -1.97 8.53 -11.48
N SER A 329 -1.65 9.29 -10.43
CA SER A 329 -0.42 10.09 -10.33
C SER A 329 0.85 9.23 -10.40
N ALA A 330 0.89 8.12 -9.66
CA ALA A 330 2.00 7.17 -9.69
C ALA A 330 2.16 6.51 -11.07
N THR A 331 1.05 6.17 -11.72
CA THR A 331 1.05 5.62 -13.09
C THR A 331 1.61 6.63 -14.09
N GLU A 332 1.17 7.89 -14.03
CA GLU A 332 1.70 8.96 -14.89
C GLU A 332 3.20 9.21 -14.65
N ARG A 333 3.67 9.11 -13.41
CA ARG A 333 5.10 9.21 -13.06
C ARG A 333 5.92 8.07 -13.67
N ILE A 334 5.48 6.82 -13.50
CA ILE A 334 6.16 5.64 -14.05
C ILE A 334 6.14 5.67 -15.58
N GLU A 335 5.01 6.05 -16.20
CA GLU A 335 4.93 6.19 -17.65
C GLU A 335 5.90 7.26 -18.17
N LYS A 336 5.98 8.41 -17.50
CA LYS A 336 6.94 9.47 -17.83
C LYS A 336 8.39 9.00 -17.70
N GLU A 337 8.74 8.30 -16.63
CA GLU A 337 10.07 7.71 -16.45
C GLU A 337 10.40 6.70 -17.55
N ARG A 338 9.45 5.83 -17.91
CA ARG A 338 9.60 4.88 -19.02
C ARG A 338 9.83 5.58 -20.35
N ARG A 339 9.07 6.64 -20.62
CA ARG A 339 9.24 7.43 -21.85
C ARG A 339 10.63 8.06 -21.92
N LEU A 340 11.10 8.64 -20.82
CA LEU A 340 12.45 9.24 -20.73
C LEU A 340 13.55 8.17 -20.87
N ALA A 341 13.38 7.00 -20.25
CA ALA A 341 14.33 5.90 -20.38
C ALA A 341 14.37 5.35 -21.81
N ALA A 342 13.21 5.22 -22.48
CA ALA A 342 13.13 4.79 -23.87
C ALA A 342 13.77 5.81 -24.82
N GLU A 343 13.52 7.11 -24.61
CA GLU A 343 14.13 8.20 -25.39
C GLU A 343 15.66 8.22 -25.23
N GLU A 344 16.16 8.06 -23.99
CA GLU A 344 17.59 7.99 -23.73
C GLU A 344 18.25 6.73 -24.33
N LYS A 345 17.61 5.56 -24.22
CA LYS A 345 18.07 4.32 -24.89
C LYS A 345 18.13 4.51 -26.41
N ALA A 346 17.09 5.10 -27.01
CA ALA A 346 17.04 5.40 -28.44
C ALA A 346 18.13 6.40 -28.87
N ARG A 347 18.37 7.44 -28.08
CA ARG A 347 19.44 8.42 -28.31
C ARG A 347 20.81 7.77 -28.31
N ARG A 348 21.12 6.93 -27.31
CA ARG A 348 22.39 6.20 -27.23
C ARG A 348 22.60 5.24 -28.41
N ALA A 349 21.56 4.51 -28.79
CA ALA A 349 21.63 3.62 -29.96
C ALA A 349 21.88 4.39 -31.26
N ALA A 350 21.29 5.58 -31.43
CA ALA A 350 21.55 6.44 -32.58
C ALA A 350 22.98 7.01 -32.58
N GLU A 351 23.48 7.46 -31.42
CA GLU A 351 24.86 7.95 -31.27
C GLU A 351 25.90 6.85 -31.54
N GLU A 352 25.67 5.61 -31.10
CA GLU A 352 26.56 4.49 -31.38
C GLU A 352 26.57 4.09 -32.86
N LYS A 353 25.40 4.07 -33.51
CA LYS A 353 25.32 3.84 -34.97
C LYS A 353 26.10 4.90 -35.73
N ALA A 354 25.90 6.18 -35.39
CA ALA A 354 26.63 7.29 -36.02
C ALA A 354 28.15 7.19 -35.82
N LYS A 355 28.62 6.75 -34.64
CA LYS A 355 30.06 6.51 -34.39
C LYS A 355 30.60 5.33 -35.20
N ASN A 356 29.82 4.27 -35.36
CA ASN A 356 30.23 3.10 -36.14
C ASN A 356 30.28 3.38 -37.65
N ASP A 357 29.38 4.21 -38.16
CA ASP A 357 29.38 4.61 -39.56
C ASP A 357 30.58 5.51 -39.89
N LYS A 358 30.92 6.47 -39.01
CA LYS A 358 32.16 7.27 -39.14
C LYS A 358 33.43 6.41 -39.16
N LYS A 359 33.52 5.38 -38.29
CA LYS A 359 34.66 4.46 -38.27
C LYS A 359 34.80 3.61 -39.54
N LYS A 360 33.73 3.41 -40.31
CA LYS A 360 33.77 2.67 -41.58
C LYS A 360 34.26 3.54 -42.73
N GLU A 361 33.95 4.84 -42.74
CA GLU A 361 34.43 5.77 -43.77
C GLU A 361 35.95 5.96 -43.72
N ASP A 362 36.52 6.14 -42.52
CA ASP A 362 37.96 6.37 -42.33
C ASP A 362 38.83 5.14 -42.70
N ASN A 363 38.27 3.94 -42.65
CA ASN A 363 38.95 2.71 -43.08
C ASN A 363 38.84 2.42 -44.58
N SER A 364 38.12 3.24 -45.37
CA SER A 364 37.97 3.03 -46.82
C SER A 364 39.08 3.69 -47.66
N VAL A 365 39.96 4.49 -47.07
CA VAL A 365 41.05 5.17 -47.80
C VAL A 365 42.36 4.37 -47.75
N ARG A 366 42.33 3.12 -48.21
CA ARG A 366 43.48 2.48 -48.88
C ARG A 366 42.95 1.48 -49.91
N PRO A 367 42.90 1.84 -51.21
CA PRO A 367 42.83 0.82 -52.25
C PRO A 367 44.15 0.05 -52.20
N SER A 368 44.17 -1.07 -51.48
CA SER A 368 45.24 -2.06 -51.58
C SER A 368 45.12 -2.74 -52.94
N LEU A 369 45.68 -2.06 -53.93
CA LEU A 369 46.01 -2.53 -55.28
C LEU A 369 47.11 -3.61 -55.22
N MET A 370 46.93 -4.63 -54.36
CA MET A 370 47.94 -5.66 -54.05
C MET A 370 47.50 -7.09 -54.44
N HIS A 371 46.40 -7.24 -55.18
CA HIS A 371 45.96 -8.55 -55.72
C HIS A 371 45.97 -8.64 -57.25
N SER A 372 46.92 -7.97 -57.91
CA SER A 372 47.19 -8.17 -59.34
C SER A 372 48.00 -9.43 -59.73
N PRO A 373 48.63 -10.25 -58.85
CA PRO A 373 49.37 -11.44 -59.32
C PRO A 373 48.50 -12.68 -59.62
N LEU A 374 47.46 -12.95 -58.81
CA LEU A 374 46.68 -14.18 -58.89
C LEU A 374 45.71 -14.21 -60.08
N LEU A 375 45.11 -13.06 -60.42
CA LEU A 375 44.26 -12.93 -61.62
C LEU A 375 45.08 -13.07 -62.91
N LEU A 376 46.31 -12.56 -62.94
CA LEU A 376 47.26 -12.79 -64.04
C LEU A 376 47.64 -14.27 -64.16
N LEU A 377 47.86 -14.97 -63.05
CA LEU A 377 48.11 -16.41 -63.04
C LEU A 377 46.93 -17.23 -63.56
N LEU A 378 45.70 -16.89 -63.16
CA LEU A 378 44.49 -17.59 -63.60
C LEU A 378 44.22 -17.38 -65.10
N LEU A 379 44.47 -16.18 -65.62
CA LEU A 379 44.38 -15.90 -67.06
C LEU A 379 45.50 -16.58 -67.86
N CYS A 380 46.71 -16.69 -67.32
CA CYS A 380 47.79 -17.45 -67.96
C CYS A 380 47.47 -18.96 -68.06
N VAL A 381 46.88 -19.56 -67.03
CA VAL A 381 46.54 -21.00 -67.07
C VAL A 381 45.38 -21.27 -68.03
N LEU A 382 44.36 -20.40 -68.08
CA LEU A 382 43.25 -20.54 -69.04
C LEU A 382 43.66 -20.30 -70.50
N GLY A 383 44.62 -19.41 -70.76
CA GLY A 383 45.16 -19.19 -72.10
C GLY A 383 45.96 -20.38 -72.64
N CYS A 384 46.72 -21.07 -71.78
CA CYS A 384 47.53 -22.22 -72.17
C CYS A 384 46.69 -23.46 -72.52
N THR A 385 45.47 -23.59 -72.01
CA THR A 385 44.56 -24.70 -72.35
C THR A 385 43.80 -24.53 -73.66
N LEU A 386 43.87 -23.35 -74.29
CA LEU A 386 43.16 -23.03 -75.54
C LEU A 386 44.05 -23.08 -76.79
N VAL A 387 45.37 -23.24 -76.63
CA VAL A 387 46.36 -23.25 -77.73
C VAL A 387 47.03 -24.63 -77.92
N CYS A 388 46.74 -25.59 -77.05
CA CYS A 388 47.07 -27.01 -77.22
C CYS A 388 45.78 -27.77 -77.56
#